data_AF-A0A960JQ73-F1
#
_entry.id   AF-A0A960JQ73-F1
#
_cell.length_a   1.000
_cell.length_b   1.000
_cell.length_c   1.000
_cell.angle_alpha   90.00
_cell.angle_beta   90.00
_cell.angle_gamma   90.00
#
_symmetry.space_group_name_H-M   'P 1'
#
loop_
_entity.id
_entity.type
_entity.pdbx_description
1 polymer ?
#
loop_
_entity_poly.entity_id
_entity_poly.type
_entity_poly.pdbx_seq_one_letter_code
_entity_poly.pdbx_strand_id
1 'polypeptide(L)'
;GGADVIVDPIGGAASDAALRALGNFGRLVIIGFAAGDIPRLPANQVLLRNRTVVGVDWGAWAMANPGDNQALVEAVLADAAAGRLSPQAPSEYPLANVGRALADLQGRRLIGKAVLVP
;
A
#
# COMPACT_ATOMS: atom_id res chain seq x y z
N GLY A 1 -14.32 20.12 3.56
CA GLY A 1 -12.99 19.67 3.97
C GLY A 1 -12.99 18.15 4.10
N GLY A 2 -11.88 17.52 3.79
CA GLY A 2 -11.69 16.06 3.78
C GLY A 2 -10.55 15.70 2.83
N ALA A 3 -10.05 14.46 2.89
CA ALA A 3 -8.99 14.02 1.99
C ALA A 3 -9.52 13.79 0.56
N ASP A 4 -8.74 14.12 -0.45
CA ASP A 4 -9.07 13.84 -1.86
C ASP A 4 -8.80 12.37 -2.21
N VAL A 5 -7.76 11.79 -1.62
CA VAL A 5 -7.36 10.40 -1.81
C VAL A 5 -6.90 9.82 -0.49
N ILE A 6 -7.33 8.60 -0.17
CA ILE A 6 -6.78 7.80 0.92
C ILE A 6 -6.34 6.45 0.35
N VAL A 7 -5.10 6.05 0.65
CA VAL A 7 -4.57 4.72 0.32
C VAL A 7 -4.68 3.86 1.58
N ASP A 8 -5.41 2.75 1.46
CA ASP A 8 -5.76 1.86 2.57
C ASP A 8 -5.12 0.47 2.40
N PRO A 9 -4.04 0.18 3.15
CA PRO A 9 -3.45 -1.14 3.25
C PRO A 9 -4.03 -1.98 4.42
N ILE A 10 -4.95 -1.43 5.21
CA ILE A 10 -5.31 -1.97 6.53
C ILE A 10 -6.56 -2.84 6.47
N GLY A 11 -7.65 -2.35 5.87
CA GLY A 11 -8.93 -3.07 5.87
C GLY A 11 -9.77 -2.86 7.13
N GLY A 12 -10.80 -3.70 7.30
CA GLY A 12 -11.67 -3.72 8.48
C GLY A 12 -12.34 -2.38 8.82
N ALA A 13 -12.41 -2.06 10.11
CA ALA A 13 -13.03 -0.81 10.60
C ALA A 13 -12.25 0.46 10.17
N ALA A 14 -10.94 0.34 9.92
CA ALA A 14 -10.13 1.45 9.44
C ALA A 14 -10.59 1.94 8.06
N SER A 15 -11.06 1.03 7.19
CA SER A 15 -11.59 1.41 5.88
C SER A 15 -12.90 2.21 5.95
N ASP A 16 -13.81 1.93 6.90
CA ASP A 16 -15.02 2.77 7.10
C ASP A 16 -14.60 4.16 7.60
N ALA A 17 -13.69 4.23 8.56
CA ALA A 17 -13.16 5.51 9.04
C ALA A 17 -12.47 6.31 7.91
N ALA A 18 -11.67 5.63 7.08
CA ALA A 18 -11.05 6.21 5.89
C ALA A 18 -12.09 6.74 4.89
N LEU A 19 -13.11 5.93 4.58
CA LEU A 19 -14.20 6.35 3.69
C LEU A 19 -14.89 7.61 4.23
N ARG A 20 -15.15 7.69 5.55
CA ARG A 20 -15.76 8.87 6.19
C ARG A 20 -14.88 10.11 6.09
N ALA A 21 -13.57 9.96 6.20
CA ALA A 21 -12.58 11.04 6.17
C ALA A 21 -12.40 11.69 4.79
N LEU A 22 -12.85 11.04 3.71
CA LEU A 22 -12.81 11.62 2.37
C LEU A 22 -13.69 12.87 2.22
N GLY A 23 -13.28 13.78 1.35
CA GLY A 23 -14.12 14.88 0.87
C GLY A 23 -15.26 14.40 -0.04
N ASN A 24 -15.97 15.36 -0.64
CA ASN A 24 -16.82 15.08 -1.80
C ASN A 24 -15.92 14.69 -2.97
N PHE A 25 -16.34 13.72 -3.78
CA PHE A 25 -15.56 13.20 -4.91
C PHE A 25 -14.21 12.54 -4.54
N GLY A 26 -13.97 12.30 -3.25
CA GLY A 26 -12.75 11.66 -2.78
C GLY A 26 -12.65 10.18 -3.19
N ARG A 27 -11.42 9.67 -3.24
CA ARG A 27 -11.11 8.29 -3.66
C ARG A 27 -10.51 7.48 -2.51
N LEU A 28 -11.14 6.35 -2.18
CA LEU A 28 -10.55 5.33 -1.33
C LEU A 28 -9.86 4.29 -2.21
N VAL A 29 -8.54 4.15 -2.07
CA VAL A 29 -7.70 3.23 -2.83
C VAL A 29 -7.31 2.06 -1.93
N ILE A 30 -7.90 0.90 -2.13
CA ILE A 30 -7.66 -0.30 -1.32
C ILE A 30 -6.51 -1.10 -1.94
N ILE A 31 -5.45 -1.30 -1.16
CA ILE A 31 -4.24 -2.01 -1.61
C ILE A 31 -3.91 -3.25 -0.75
N GLY A 32 -4.67 -3.51 0.31
CA GLY A 32 -4.45 -4.66 1.17
C GLY A 32 -5.35 -4.69 2.42
N PHE A 33 -5.21 -5.77 3.19
CA PHE A 33 -6.00 -6.04 4.40
C PHE A 33 -5.09 -6.46 5.56
N ALA A 34 -4.11 -5.64 5.93
CA ALA A 34 -3.14 -5.98 6.98
C ALA A 34 -3.77 -6.26 8.35
N ALA A 35 -4.99 -5.77 8.60
CA ALA A 35 -5.78 -6.10 9.79
C ALA A 35 -6.37 -7.54 9.77
N GLY A 36 -6.43 -8.18 8.60
CA GLY A 36 -6.98 -9.53 8.40
C GLY A 36 -8.45 -9.56 7.97
N ASP A 37 -9.17 -8.44 8.09
CA ASP A 37 -10.61 -8.37 7.80
C ASP A 37 -10.93 -7.58 6.52
N ILE A 38 -11.82 -8.14 5.71
CA ILE A 38 -12.36 -7.48 4.51
C ILE A 38 -13.41 -6.44 4.94
N PRO A 39 -13.27 -5.16 4.54
CA PRO A 39 -14.17 -4.11 4.99
C PRO A 39 -15.56 -4.21 4.36
N ARG A 40 -16.59 -3.92 5.16
CA ARG A 40 -17.97 -3.76 4.69
C ARG A 40 -18.26 -2.26 4.54
N LEU A 41 -18.05 -1.75 3.34
CA LEU A 41 -18.20 -0.32 3.10
C LEU A 41 -19.68 0.08 2.94
N PRO A 42 -20.17 1.07 3.71
CA PRO A 42 -21.54 1.54 3.61
C PRO A 42 -21.76 2.35 2.32
N ALA A 43 -22.51 1.78 1.38
CA ALA A 43 -22.69 2.33 0.03
C ALA A 43 -23.30 3.75 0.02
N ASN A 44 -24.11 4.11 1.01
CA ASN A 44 -24.65 5.46 1.14
C ASN A 44 -23.55 6.52 1.33
N GLN A 45 -22.42 6.18 1.96
CA GLN A 45 -21.29 7.10 2.09
C GLN A 45 -20.55 7.33 0.77
N VAL A 46 -20.61 6.36 -0.14
CA VAL A 46 -20.09 6.49 -1.50
C VAL A 46 -21.04 7.40 -2.30
N LEU A 47 -22.33 7.06 -2.29
CA LEU A 47 -23.38 7.75 -3.05
C LEU A 47 -23.52 9.24 -2.65
N LEU A 48 -23.76 9.53 -1.37
CA LEU A 48 -24.19 10.87 -0.93
C LEU A 48 -23.11 11.94 -1.02
N ARG A 49 -21.85 11.53 -1.27
CA ARG A 49 -20.71 12.44 -1.46
C ARG A 49 -20.00 12.20 -2.79
N ASN A 50 -20.58 11.41 -3.69
CA ASN A 50 -20.01 11.04 -4.99
C ASN A 50 -18.57 10.52 -4.90
N ARG A 51 -18.25 9.73 -3.87
CA ARG A 51 -16.91 9.18 -3.67
C ARG A 51 -16.69 7.97 -4.57
N THR A 52 -15.43 7.59 -4.76
CA THR A 52 -15.05 6.38 -5.52
C THR A 52 -14.27 5.42 -4.62
N VAL A 53 -14.53 4.13 -4.77
CA VAL A 53 -13.72 3.07 -4.18
C VAL A 53 -12.98 2.35 -5.31
N VAL A 54 -11.66 2.25 -5.20
CA VAL A 54 -10.76 1.68 -6.21
C VAL A 54 -9.96 0.55 -5.58
N GLY A 55 -9.97 -0.63 -6.19
CA GLY A 55 -9.07 -1.72 -5.83
C GLY A 55 -7.79 -1.67 -6.66
N VAL A 56 -6.64 -1.93 -6.05
CA VAL A 56 -5.35 -2.05 -6.74
C VAL A 56 -4.72 -3.40 -6.44
N ASP A 57 -4.75 -4.28 -7.43
CA ASP A 57 -4.03 -5.54 -7.42
C ASP A 57 -2.83 -5.44 -8.39
N TRP A 58 -1.73 -4.88 -7.90
CA TRP A 58 -0.51 -4.74 -8.70
C TRP A 58 0.08 -6.09 -9.10
N GLY A 59 -0.05 -7.12 -8.25
CA GLY A 59 0.51 -8.44 -8.54
C GLY A 59 -0.14 -9.09 -9.76
N ALA A 60 -1.47 -9.19 -9.76
CA ALA A 60 -2.20 -9.72 -10.92
C ALA A 60 -2.03 -8.83 -12.15
N TRP A 61 -2.10 -7.50 -11.99
CA TRP A 61 -1.94 -6.57 -13.09
C TRP A 61 -0.54 -6.67 -13.74
N ALA A 62 0.52 -6.73 -12.94
CA ALA A 62 1.89 -6.83 -13.43
C ALA A 62 2.15 -8.14 -14.18
N MET A 63 1.60 -9.26 -13.68
CA MET A 63 1.70 -10.55 -14.37
C MET A 63 0.98 -10.53 -15.73
N ALA A 64 -0.16 -9.85 -15.83
CA ALA A 64 -0.91 -9.74 -17.09
C ALA A 64 -0.33 -8.69 -18.05
N ASN A 65 0.39 -7.68 -17.55
CA ASN A 65 0.91 -6.55 -18.31
C ASN A 65 2.43 -6.38 -18.11
N PRO A 66 3.26 -7.36 -18.52
CA PRO A 66 4.68 -7.36 -18.20
C PRO A 66 5.44 -6.17 -18.82
N GLY A 67 5.08 -5.74 -20.04
CA GLY A 67 5.68 -4.59 -20.71
C GLY A 67 5.39 -3.27 -20.00
N ASP A 68 4.12 -3.03 -19.64
CA ASP A 68 3.72 -1.83 -18.90
C ASP A 68 4.32 -1.82 -17.50
N ASN A 69 4.39 -2.98 -16.84
CA ASN A 69 5.04 -3.09 -15.54
C ASN A 69 6.54 -2.82 -15.62
N GLN A 70 7.22 -3.28 -16.67
CA GLN A 70 8.63 -2.96 -16.88
C GLN A 70 8.82 -1.44 -17.01
N ALA A 71 8.02 -0.78 -17.86
CA ALA A 71 8.09 0.67 -18.03
C ALA A 71 7.78 1.43 -16.72
N LEU A 72 6.81 0.96 -15.94
CA LEU A 72 6.49 1.50 -14.62
C LEU A 72 7.69 1.40 -13.67
N VAL A 73 8.31 0.22 -13.55
CA VAL A 73 9.46 -0.02 -12.67
C VAL A 73 10.65 0.83 -13.09
N GLU A 74 10.94 0.90 -14.40
CA GLU A 74 12.01 1.74 -14.94
C GLU A 74 11.81 3.22 -14.59
N ALA A 75 10.58 3.74 -14.71
CA ALA A 75 10.28 5.12 -14.33
C ALA A 75 10.50 5.38 -12.83
N VAL A 76 10.05 4.49 -11.94
CA VAL A 76 10.26 4.61 -10.49
C VAL A 76 11.74 4.58 -10.13
N LEU A 77 12.52 3.68 -10.76
CA LEU A 77 13.96 3.59 -10.53
C LEU A 77 14.69 4.83 -11.05
N ALA A 78 14.27 5.38 -12.19
CA ALA A 78 14.83 6.62 -12.73
C ALA A 78 14.55 7.82 -11.80
N ASP A 79 13.35 7.91 -11.23
CA ASP A 79 13.01 8.94 -10.25
C ASP A 79 13.84 8.79 -8.96
N ALA A 80 14.07 7.56 -8.51
CA ALA A 80 14.93 7.30 -7.35
C ALA A 80 16.40 7.67 -7.63
N ALA A 81 16.94 7.28 -8.80
CA ALA A 81 18.29 7.62 -9.21
C ALA A 81 18.50 9.14 -9.36
N ALA A 82 17.46 9.85 -9.79
CA ALA A 82 17.45 11.31 -9.89
C ALA A 82 17.18 12.03 -8.55
N GLY A 83 16.98 11.30 -7.45
CA GLY A 83 16.68 11.86 -6.14
C GLY A 83 15.28 12.48 -6.01
N ARG A 84 14.39 12.27 -6.98
CA ARG A 84 12.97 12.69 -6.91
C ARG A 84 12.17 11.79 -5.97
N LEU A 85 12.58 10.54 -5.83
CA LEU A 85 12.08 9.60 -4.82
C LEU A 85 13.22 9.25 -3.86
N SER A 86 13.01 9.50 -2.57
CA SER A 86 13.96 9.17 -1.51
C SER A 86 13.30 8.18 -0.54
N PRO A 87 13.35 6.86 -0.83
CA PRO A 87 12.78 5.85 0.05
C PRO A 87 13.57 5.78 1.36
N GLN A 88 12.88 5.43 2.45
CA GLN A 88 13.56 5.18 3.73
C GLN A 88 14.52 4.00 3.61
N ALA A 89 15.67 4.12 4.29
CA ALA A 89 16.65 3.04 4.35
C ALA A 89 15.99 1.78 4.96
N PRO A 90 16.21 0.60 4.36
CA PRO A 90 15.69 -0.64 4.91
C PRO A 90 16.42 -1.04 6.20
N SER A 91 15.77 -1.87 7.00
CA SER A 91 16.43 -2.64 8.04
C SER A 91 17.21 -3.80 7.42
N GLU A 92 18.52 -3.78 7.56
CA GLU A 92 19.39 -4.81 7.02
C GLU A 92 19.60 -5.97 8.01
N TYR A 93 19.53 -7.19 7.49
CA TYR A 93 19.84 -8.41 8.23
C TYR A 93 20.83 -9.23 7.41
N PRO A 94 21.90 -9.81 7.98
CA PRO A 94 22.67 -10.83 7.29
C PRO A 94 21.76 -11.97 6.83
N LEU A 95 22.03 -12.56 5.67
CA LEU A 95 21.25 -13.67 5.11
C LEU A 95 21.20 -14.86 6.09
N ALA A 96 22.31 -15.10 6.81
CA ALA A 96 22.40 -16.09 7.88
C ALA A 96 21.37 -15.87 9.02
N ASN A 97 20.87 -14.64 9.18
CA ASN A 97 19.92 -14.25 10.22
C ASN A 97 18.46 -14.19 9.72
N VAL A 98 18.11 -14.88 8.64
CA VAL A 98 16.74 -14.92 8.11
C VAL A 98 15.69 -15.27 9.16
N GLY A 99 15.98 -16.20 10.07
CA GLY A 99 15.07 -16.58 11.15
C GLY A 99 14.72 -15.41 12.08
N ARG A 100 15.70 -14.56 12.38
CA ARG A 100 15.48 -13.34 13.17
C ARG A 100 14.67 -12.32 12.38
N ALA A 101 15.00 -12.10 11.11
CA ALA A 101 14.27 -11.16 10.27
C ALA A 101 12.77 -11.52 10.17
N LEU A 102 12.46 -12.81 10.01
CA LEU A 102 11.09 -13.31 9.99
C LEU A 102 10.39 -13.16 11.35
N ALA A 103 11.08 -13.48 12.46
CA ALA A 103 10.53 -13.32 13.80
C ALA A 103 10.23 -11.85 14.13
N ASP A 104 11.07 -10.91 13.68
CA ASP A 104 10.89 -9.47 13.84
C ASP A 104 9.73 -8.95 12.97
N LEU A 105 9.58 -9.46 11.74
CA LEU A 105 8.45 -9.18 10.87
C LEU A 105 7.12 -9.65 11.50
N GLN A 106 7.04 -10.92 11.92
CA GLN A 106 5.86 -11.48 12.59
C GLN A 106 5.53 -10.75 13.89
N GLY A 107 6.55 -10.41 14.68
CA GLY A 107 6.42 -9.67 15.92
C GLY A 107 6.14 -8.18 15.76
N ARG A 108 5.96 -7.68 14.53
CA ARG A 108 5.75 -6.25 14.21
C ARG A 108 6.83 -5.33 14.80
N ARG A 109 8.07 -5.83 14.91
CA ARG A 109 9.25 -5.06 15.37
C ARG A 109 9.99 -4.36 14.23
N LEU A 110 9.64 -4.71 13.00
CA LEU A 110 10.21 -4.15 11.78
C LEU A 110 9.42 -2.91 11.36
N ILE A 111 10.12 -1.79 11.23
CA ILE A 111 9.60 -0.55 10.64
C ILE A 111 10.16 -0.42 9.22
N GLY A 112 9.29 -0.19 8.24
CA GLY A 112 9.69 -0.07 6.83
C GLY A 112 9.95 -1.42 6.16
N LYS A 113 11.05 -1.51 5.41
CA LYS A 113 11.40 -2.69 4.60
C LYS A 113 12.58 -3.42 5.25
N ALA A 114 12.56 -4.76 5.30
CA ALA A 114 13.77 -5.53 5.57
C ALA A 114 14.42 -6.00 4.27
N VAL A 115 15.76 -6.04 4.29
CA VAL A 115 16.59 -6.61 3.23
C VAL A 115 17.55 -7.62 3.86
N LEU A 116 17.67 -8.78 3.21
CA LEU A 116 18.70 -9.77 3.54
C LEU A 116 19.96 -9.47 2.72
N VAL A 117 21.07 -9.30 3.40
CA VAL A 117 22.38 -9.00 2.80
C VAL A 117 23.26 -10.24 2.88
N PRO A 118 23.94 -10.66 1.79
CA PRO A 118 24.80 -11.84 1.77
C PRO A 118 25.85 -11.89 2.89
#